data_AF-A0A956UWB4-F1
#
_entry.id   AF-A0A956UWB4-F1
#
_cell.length_a   1.000
_cell.length_b   1.000
_cell.length_c   1.000
_cell.angle_alpha   90.00
_cell.angle_beta   90.00
_cell.angle_gamma   90.00
#
_symmetry.space_group_name_H-M   'P 1'
#
loop_
_entity.id
_entity.type
_entity.pdbx_description
1 polymer ?
#
loop_
_entity_poly.entity_id
_entity_poly.type
_entity_poly.pdbx_seq_one_letter_code
_entity_poly.pdbx_strand_id
1 'polypeptide(L)'
;MSNTELRMPILKRIAEQAMSDAEFREAAAMDLDGALERWGYSLNPRERELVHTFRATLADAGIDLMLAKNMDMDSIFDDATAEDLEKLVDNGL
;
A
#
# COMPACT_ATOMS: atom_id res chain seq x y z
N MET A 1 -0.74 -16.49 18.66
CA MET A 1 -1.75 -16.29 17.61
C MET A 1 -1.27 -15.11 16.79
N SER A 2 -0.76 -15.39 15.61
CA SER A 2 0.06 -14.48 14.81
C SER A 2 -0.85 -13.44 14.17
N ASN A 3 -0.90 -12.23 14.73
CA ASN A 3 -1.66 -11.09 14.19
C ASN A 3 -0.93 -10.47 12.98
N THR A 4 -0.38 -11.33 12.13
CA THR A 4 0.56 -11.06 11.02
C THR A 4 0.01 -11.56 9.68
N GLU A 5 -1.26 -11.97 9.64
CA GLU A 5 -1.94 -12.30 8.40
C GLU A 5 -2.16 -11.01 7.58
N LEU A 6 -1.80 -11.03 6.31
CA LEU A 6 -2.02 -9.90 5.40
C LEU A 6 -3.49 -9.86 4.99
N ARG A 7 -4.19 -8.79 5.34
CA ARG A 7 -5.59 -8.58 4.91
C ARG A 7 -5.60 -7.88 3.56
N MET A 8 -5.53 -8.66 2.49
CA MET A 8 -5.62 -8.19 1.10
C MET A 8 -6.74 -7.17 0.84
N PRO A 9 -7.96 -7.32 1.39
CA PRO A 9 -9.03 -6.34 1.18
C PRO A 9 -8.71 -4.94 1.72
N ILE A 10 -7.91 -4.83 2.78
CA ILE A 10 -7.52 -3.54 3.36
C ILE A 10 -6.43 -2.89 2.50
N LEU A 11 -5.45 -3.69 2.06
CA LEU A 11 -4.37 -3.22 1.19
C LEU A 11 -4.91 -2.72 -0.16
N LYS A 12 -5.87 -3.46 -0.76
CA LYS A 12 -6.57 -3.03 -1.98
C LYS A 12 -7.27 -1.70 -1.78
N ARG A 13 -8.02 -1.53 -0.68
CA ARG A 13 -8.71 -0.26 -0.37
C ARG A 13 -7.74 0.90 -0.20
N ILE A 14 -6.59 0.70 0.46
CA ILE A 14 -5.56 1.73 0.60
C ILE A 14 -5.03 2.15 -0.77
N ALA A 15 -4.75 1.19 -1.66
CA ALA A 15 -4.30 1.47 -3.02
C ALA A 15 -5.37 2.22 -3.85
N GLU A 16 -6.61 1.76 -3.82
CA GLU A 16 -7.75 2.42 -4.50
C GLU A 16 -7.96 3.86 -4.00
N GLN A 17 -7.86 4.07 -2.69
CA GLN A 17 -7.97 5.39 -2.08
C GLN A 17 -6.80 6.28 -2.46
N ALA A 18 -5.57 5.75 -2.46
CA ALA A 18 -4.40 6.46 -3.00
C ALA A 18 -4.61 6.85 -4.47
N MET A 19 -5.34 6.09 -5.28
CA MET A 19 -5.60 6.49 -6.67
C MET A 19 -6.71 7.53 -6.83
N SER A 20 -7.71 7.49 -5.97
CA SER A 20 -8.96 8.25 -6.17
C SER A 20 -9.06 9.50 -5.30
N ASP A 21 -8.40 9.51 -4.14
CA ASP A 21 -8.46 10.58 -3.13
C ASP A 21 -7.15 11.38 -3.12
N ALA A 22 -7.21 12.60 -3.65
CA ALA A 22 -6.06 13.51 -3.67
C ALA A 22 -5.64 13.95 -2.28
N GLU A 23 -6.58 14.18 -1.37
CA GLU A 23 -6.28 14.60 0.00
C GLU A 23 -5.55 13.49 0.76
N PHE A 24 -5.97 12.23 0.56
CA PHE A 24 -5.28 11.08 1.12
C PHE A 24 -3.85 10.95 0.56
N ARG A 25 -3.66 11.10 -0.75
CA ARG A 25 -2.31 11.06 -1.36
C ARG A 25 -1.39 12.14 -0.79
N GLU A 26 -1.86 13.37 -0.72
CA GLU A 26 -1.06 14.49 -0.23
C GLU A 26 -0.69 14.30 1.24
N ALA A 27 -1.64 13.85 2.07
CA ALA A 27 -1.37 13.50 3.46
C ALA A 27 -0.35 12.35 3.58
N ALA A 28 -0.55 11.26 2.83
CA ALA A 28 0.32 10.08 2.87
C ALA A 28 1.72 10.33 2.29
N ALA A 29 1.88 11.32 1.40
CA ALA A 29 3.18 11.75 0.90
C ALA A 29 4.03 12.37 2.03
N MET A 30 3.39 13.15 2.92
CA MET A 30 4.04 13.82 4.06
C MET A 30 4.22 12.89 5.26
N ASP A 31 3.16 12.16 5.63
CA ASP A 31 3.11 11.26 6.79
C ASP A 31 2.16 10.09 6.50
N LEU A 32 2.73 8.97 6.05
CA LEU A 32 1.97 7.78 5.68
C LEU A 32 1.22 7.18 6.88
N ASP A 33 1.88 7.03 8.03
CA ASP A 33 1.24 6.44 9.22
C ASP A 33 0.11 7.34 9.73
N GLY A 34 0.35 8.65 9.82
CA GLY A 34 -0.69 9.61 10.22
C GLY A 34 -1.87 9.66 9.24
N ALA A 35 -1.63 9.53 7.94
CA ALA A 35 -2.69 9.44 6.94
C ALA A 35 -3.49 8.13 7.06
N LEU A 36 -2.83 6.99 7.28
CA LEU A 36 -3.53 5.73 7.49
C LEU A 36 -4.44 5.79 8.72
N GLU A 37 -3.96 6.34 9.83
CA GLU A 37 -4.77 6.52 11.05
C GLU A 37 -5.93 7.50 10.83
N ARG A 38 -5.70 8.65 10.17
CA ARG A 38 -6.73 9.66 9.89
C ARG A 38 -7.89 9.11 9.05
N TRP A 39 -7.62 8.20 8.12
CA TRP A 39 -8.65 7.52 7.31
C TRP A 39 -9.14 6.19 7.92
N GLY A 40 -8.73 5.86 9.14
CA GLY A 40 -9.27 4.72 9.89
C GLY A 40 -8.65 3.37 9.52
N TYR A 41 -7.51 3.35 8.84
CA TYR A 41 -6.78 2.12 8.54
C TYR A 41 -5.98 1.65 9.75
N SER A 42 -6.52 0.65 10.44
CA SER A 42 -5.80 -0.04 11.52
C SER A 42 -4.99 -1.21 10.95
N LEU A 43 -3.74 -0.93 10.56
CA LEU A 43 -2.82 -1.94 10.01
C LEU A 43 -2.09 -2.70 11.11
N ASN A 44 -1.89 -4.00 10.88
CA ASN A 44 -0.95 -4.79 11.67
C ASN A 44 0.50 -4.50 11.22
N PRO A 45 1.53 -4.93 11.99
CA PRO A 45 2.92 -4.60 11.68
C PRO A 45 3.38 -5.02 10.28
N ARG A 46 2.92 -6.17 9.78
CA ARG A 46 3.29 -6.67 8.44
C ARG A 46 2.64 -5.89 7.32
N GLU A 47 1.36 -5.56 7.46
CA GLU A 47 0.67 -4.72 6.47
C GLU A 47 1.28 -3.32 6.42
N ARG A 48 1.65 -2.77 7.58
CA ARG A 48 2.35 -1.49 7.66
C ARG A 48 3.67 -1.56 6.91
N GLU A 49 4.48 -2.56 7.19
CA GLU A 49 5.76 -2.78 6.50
C GLU A 49 5.57 -2.88 4.98
N LEU A 50 4.60 -3.67 4.51
CA LEU A 50 4.28 -3.79 3.10
C LEU A 50 3.86 -2.45 2.46
N VAL A 51 2.99 -1.67 3.10
CA VAL A 51 2.56 -0.36 2.55
C VAL A 51 3.73 0.62 2.50
N HIS A 52 4.63 0.60 3.48
CA HIS A 52 5.85 1.40 3.47
C HIS A 52 6.81 0.95 2.36
N THR A 53 7.06 -0.35 2.21
CA THR A 53 7.89 -0.91 1.13
C THR A 53 7.31 -0.56 -0.22
N PHE A 54 6.02 -0.73 -0.43
CA PHE A 54 5.36 -0.40 -1.69
C PHE A 54 5.49 1.09 -2.03
N ARG A 55 5.30 1.98 -1.04
CA ARG A 55 5.54 3.42 -1.21
C ARG A 55 6.99 3.71 -1.60
N ALA A 56 7.95 3.07 -0.93
CA ALA A 56 9.37 3.25 -1.22
C ALA A 56 9.73 2.78 -2.64
N THR A 57 9.23 1.61 -3.06
CA THR A 57 9.45 1.07 -4.41
C THR A 57 8.85 1.97 -5.50
N LEU A 58 7.65 2.52 -5.27
CA LEU A 58 7.04 3.46 -6.22
C LEU A 58 7.85 4.77 -6.32
N ALA A 59 8.32 5.28 -5.18
CA ALA A 59 9.16 6.49 -5.15
C ALA A 59 10.50 6.27 -5.86
N ASP A 60 11.15 5.11 -5.67
CA ASP A 60 12.40 4.74 -6.35
C ASP A 60 12.23 4.62 -7.87
N ALA A 61 11.09 4.06 -8.30
CA ALA A 61 10.73 3.99 -9.72
C ALA A 61 10.37 5.36 -10.35
N GLY A 62 10.42 6.46 -9.58
CA GLY A 62 9.98 7.79 -10.03
C GLY A 62 8.47 7.87 -10.31
N ILE A 63 7.71 6.87 -9.85
CA ILE A 63 6.26 6.85 -9.92
C ILE A 63 5.77 7.66 -8.74
N ASP A 64 5.57 8.95 -8.99
CA ASP A 64 4.85 9.80 -8.04
C ASP A 64 3.47 9.18 -7.80
N LEU A 65 3.03 9.05 -6.54
CA LEU A 65 1.71 8.53 -6.19
C LEU A 65 0.59 9.33 -6.92
N MET A 66 0.86 10.55 -7.41
CA MET A 66 -0.04 11.29 -8.32
C MET A 66 -0.23 10.66 -9.70
N LEU A 67 0.76 9.95 -10.24
CA LEU A 67 0.74 9.33 -11.58
C LEU A 67 0.13 7.92 -11.59
N ALA A 68 -0.05 7.31 -10.42
CA ALA A 68 -0.62 5.97 -10.27
C ALA A 68 -2.09 5.87 -10.75
N LYS A 69 -2.77 6.98 -11.04
CA LYS A 69 -4.14 7.04 -11.58
C LYS A 69 -4.37 6.18 -12.85
N ASN A 70 -3.31 5.80 -13.56
CA ASN A 70 -3.37 4.97 -14.77
C ASN A 70 -2.87 3.52 -14.58
N MET A 71 -2.50 3.10 -13.35
CA MET A 71 -2.16 1.70 -13.09
C MET A 71 -3.43 0.91 -12.76
N ASP A 72 -3.69 -0.14 -13.53
CA ASP A 72 -4.79 -1.08 -13.30
C ASP A 72 -4.45 -1.95 -12.07
N MET A 73 -4.84 -1.48 -10.88
CA MET A 73 -4.61 -2.19 -9.62
C MET A 73 -5.43 -3.46 -9.50
N ASP A 74 -6.57 -3.56 -10.20
CA ASP A 74 -7.31 -4.82 -10.28
C ASP A 74 -6.41 -5.92 -10.84
N SER A 75 -5.69 -5.70 -11.93
CA SER A 75 -4.75 -6.73 -12.46
C SER A 75 -3.61 -7.07 -11.49
N ILE A 76 -3.15 -6.14 -10.65
CA ILE A 76 -2.07 -6.39 -9.68
C ILE A 76 -2.57 -7.21 -8.49
N PHE A 77 -3.78 -6.92 -7.98
CA PHE A 77 -4.32 -7.59 -6.79
C PHE A 77 -5.18 -8.83 -7.09
N ASP A 78 -5.68 -8.99 -8.32
CA ASP A 78 -6.47 -10.17 -8.73
C ASP A 78 -5.57 -11.39 -8.99
N ASP A 79 -4.33 -11.16 -9.47
CA ASP A 79 -3.33 -12.22 -9.72
C ASP A 79 -2.35 -12.40 -8.54
N ALA A 80 -2.11 -11.37 -7.73
CA ALA A 80 -1.20 -11.47 -6.58
C ALA A 80 -1.84 -12.13 -5.36
N THR A 81 -1.26 -13.25 -4.93
CA THR A 81 -1.62 -13.87 -3.65
C THR A 81 -0.97 -13.13 -2.48
N ALA A 82 -1.48 -13.33 -1.26
CA ALA A 82 -0.83 -12.82 -0.05
C ALA A 82 0.64 -13.29 0.04
N GLU A 83 0.95 -14.51 -0.41
CA GLU A 83 2.32 -15.04 -0.44
C GLU A 83 3.25 -14.30 -1.42
N ASP A 84 2.72 -13.82 -2.55
CA ASP A 84 3.50 -13.04 -3.52
C ASP A 84 3.84 -11.64 -2.98
N LEU A 85 2.91 -11.04 -2.23
CA LEU A 85 3.18 -9.79 -1.52
C LEU A 85 4.12 -9.98 -0.33
N GLU A 86 4.05 -11.12 0.38
CA GLU A 86 5.01 -11.44 1.43
C GLU A 86 6.45 -11.55 0.89
N LYS A 87 6.63 -12.15 -0.29
CA LYS A 87 7.95 -12.22 -0.93
C LYS A 87 8.55 -10.86 -1.28
N LEU A 88 7.72 -9.86 -1.59
CA LEU A 88 8.17 -8.49 -1.86
C LEU A 88 8.72 -7.80 -0.61
N VAL A 89 8.17 -8.12 0.57
CA VAL A 89 8.68 -7.62 1.85
C VAL A 89 9.97 -8.34 2.24
N ASP A 90 10.01 -9.66 2.06
CA ASP A 90 11.16 -10.50 2.45
C ASP A 90 12.38 -10.32 1.53
N ASN A 91 12.17 -10.09 0.23
CA ASN A 91 13.24 -9.92 -0.76
C ASN A 91 13.62 -8.46 -1.00
N GLY A 92 13.44 -7.58 -0.01
CA GLY A 92 13.68 -6.13 -0.08
C GLY A 92 14.65 -5.71 -1.18
N LEU A 93 14.11 -5.03 -2.20
CA LEU A 93 14.88 -4.28 -3.19
C LEU A 93 15.83 -3.29 -2.51
#